data_AF-A0A7C2F2I1-F1
#
_entry.id   AF-A0A7C2F2I1-F1
#
_cell.length_a   1.000
_cell.length_b   1.000
_cell.length_c   1.000
_cell.angle_alpha   90.00
_cell.angle_beta   90.00
_cell.angle_gamma   90.00
#
_symmetry.space_group_name_H-M   'P 1'
#
loop_
_entity.id
_entity.type
_entity.pdbx_description
1 polymer ?
#
loop_
_entity_poly.entity_id
_entity_poly.type
_entity_poly.pdbx_seq_one_letter_code
_entity_poly.pdbx_strand_id
1 'polypeptide(L)'
;MQSRDQLTDDLAPSYTDRSIHSDIPRPVSTGIRAAAVVAAWLVPGAGHLVLGRIGRGALFFLVITGAFITGLAIQGRLYWPTVADPPSLLHYDLITVLWTFAQIGSGLCYLGSYVMGFGTTPHPEAATYEYGNTFTFLAGLLNYLVVLDAFDIGAGRKR
;
A
#
# COMPACT_ATOMS: atom_id res chain seq x y z
N MET A 1 18.93 52.47 -26.50
CA MET A 1 19.75 51.58 -25.65
C MET A 1 19.24 51.71 -24.23
N GLN A 2 18.34 50.82 -23.81
CA GLN A 2 17.79 50.81 -22.46
C GLN A 2 18.93 50.37 -21.52
N SER A 3 19.25 51.21 -20.52
CA SER A 3 20.41 50.99 -19.64
C SER A 3 20.22 49.69 -18.86
N ARG A 4 21.28 48.89 -18.73
CA ARG A 4 21.26 47.59 -18.01
C ARG A 4 20.71 47.74 -16.58
N ASP A 5 20.90 48.91 -15.98
CA ASP A 5 20.42 49.24 -14.64
C ASP A 5 18.89 49.33 -14.55
N GLN A 6 18.22 49.84 -15.60
CA GLN A 6 16.75 49.86 -15.66
C GLN A 6 16.17 48.44 -15.81
N LEU A 7 16.85 47.57 -16.56
CA LEU A 7 16.41 46.19 -16.73
C LEU A 7 16.49 45.40 -15.41
N THR A 8 17.50 45.65 -14.57
CA THR A 8 17.64 44.98 -13.26
C THR A 8 16.64 45.48 -12.23
N ASP A 9 16.31 46.78 -12.27
CA ASP A 9 15.38 47.41 -11.32
C ASP A 9 13.92 47.04 -11.62
N ASP A 10 13.56 46.86 -12.90
CA ASP A 10 12.23 46.38 -13.31
C ASP A 10 12.04 44.86 -13.06
N LEU A 11 13.11 44.06 -13.06
CA LEU A 11 13.05 42.61 -12.83
C LEU A 11 13.02 42.24 -11.34
N ALA A 12 13.63 43.04 -10.46
CA ALA A 12 13.69 42.78 -9.03
C ALA A 12 12.31 42.68 -8.32
N PRO A 13 11.36 43.61 -8.53
CA PRO A 13 10.02 43.52 -7.95
C PRO A 13 9.19 42.40 -8.58
N SER A 14 9.39 42.10 -9.87
CA SER A 14 8.71 40.99 -10.55
C SER A 14 9.15 39.60 -10.04
N TYR A 15 10.36 39.49 -9.48
CA TYR A 15 10.89 38.21 -8.99
C TYR A 15 10.41 37.87 -7.57
N THR A 16 10.19 38.89 -6.73
CA THR A 16 9.74 38.70 -5.33
C THR A 16 8.27 38.31 -5.24
N ASP A 17 7.42 38.84 -6.13
CA ASP A 17 5.99 38.52 -6.20
C ASP A 17 5.69 37.14 -6.84
N ARG A 18 6.67 36.58 -7.56
CA ARG A 18 6.62 35.19 -8.05
C ARG A 18 7.24 34.20 -7.07
N SER A 19 7.30 34.54 -5.79
CA SER A 19 7.43 33.52 -4.75
C SER A 19 6.20 32.63 -4.85
N ILE A 20 6.37 31.44 -5.45
CA ILE A 20 5.33 30.42 -5.51
C ILE A 20 4.81 30.28 -4.08
N HIS A 21 3.57 30.68 -3.82
CA HIS A 21 2.84 30.27 -2.62
C HIS A 21 2.82 28.75 -2.65
N SER A 22 3.87 28.15 -2.09
CA SER A 22 3.96 26.73 -1.88
C SER A 22 2.95 26.47 -0.78
N ASP A 23 1.72 26.17 -1.20
CA ASP A 23 0.72 25.57 -0.33
C ASP A 23 1.24 24.17 0.04
N ILE A 24 2.23 24.16 0.93
CA ILE A 24 2.78 22.95 1.54
C ILE A 24 1.61 22.30 2.26
N PRO A 25 1.19 21.09 1.84
CA PRO A 25 0.06 20.43 2.47
C PRO A 25 0.30 20.32 3.96
N ARG A 26 -0.64 20.83 4.77
CA ARG A 26 -0.44 20.85 6.21
C ARG A 26 -0.54 19.42 6.77
N PRO A 27 0.36 19.07 7.69
CA PRO A 27 0.28 17.80 8.39
C PRO A 27 -1.06 17.63 9.12
N VAL A 28 -1.79 16.53 8.91
CA VAL A 28 -2.94 16.19 9.77
C VAL A 28 -2.47 15.74 11.15
N SER A 29 -3.33 15.75 12.16
CA SER A 29 -2.94 15.36 13.53
C SER A 29 -2.41 13.93 13.59
N THR A 30 -1.46 13.67 14.50
CA THR A 30 -0.84 12.34 14.65
C THR A 30 -1.87 11.23 14.86
N GLY A 31 -2.95 11.50 15.60
CA GLY A 31 -4.04 10.54 15.82
C GLY A 31 -4.78 10.18 14.53
N ILE A 32 -5.11 11.16 13.70
CA ILE A 32 -5.78 10.93 12.40
C ILE A 32 -4.85 10.18 11.45
N ARG A 33 -3.55 10.48 11.46
CA ARG A 33 -2.56 9.73 10.66
C ARG A 33 -2.49 8.27 11.06
N ALA A 34 -2.37 8.00 12.37
CA ALA A 34 -2.31 6.64 12.89
C ALA A 34 -3.60 5.88 12.52
N ALA A 35 -4.76 6.51 12.68
CA ALA A 35 -6.04 5.93 12.26
C ALA A 35 -6.08 5.63 10.76
N ALA A 36 -5.58 6.54 9.91
CA ALA A 36 -5.51 6.33 8.47
C ALA A 36 -4.59 5.16 8.08
N VAL A 37 -3.42 5.04 8.72
CA VAL A 37 -2.46 3.93 8.51
C VAL A 37 -3.08 2.60 8.92
N VAL A 38 -3.65 2.52 10.11
CA VAL A 38 -4.30 1.31 10.62
C VAL A 38 -5.49 0.92 9.75
N ALA A 39 -6.32 1.89 9.36
CA ALA A 39 -7.45 1.65 8.47
C ALA A 39 -7.00 1.15 7.10
N ALA A 40 -5.98 1.77 6.48
CA ALA A 40 -5.44 1.33 5.19
C ALA A 40 -4.86 -0.09 5.25
N TRP A 41 -4.24 -0.47 6.36
CA TRP A 41 -3.71 -1.83 6.51
C TRP A 41 -4.83 -2.86 6.69
N LEU A 42 -5.83 -2.56 7.53
CA LEU A 42 -6.94 -3.48 7.79
C LEU A 42 -7.83 -3.68 6.55
N VAL A 43 -8.23 -2.59 5.91
CA VAL A 43 -9.11 -2.61 4.73
C VAL A 43 -8.42 -1.83 3.63
N PRO A 44 -8.09 -2.47 2.49
CA PRO A 44 -7.44 -1.80 1.38
C PRO A 44 -8.19 -0.52 0.97
N GLY A 45 -7.50 0.62 0.97
CA GLY A 45 -8.08 1.92 0.62
C GLY A 45 -8.88 2.64 1.71
N ALA A 46 -9.13 2.05 2.89
CA ALA A 46 -9.90 2.71 3.94
C ALA A 46 -9.16 3.90 4.59
N GLY A 47 -7.82 3.89 4.63
CA GLY A 47 -7.06 5.05 5.10
C GLY A 47 -7.24 6.30 4.24
N HIS A 48 -7.44 6.12 2.93
CA HIS A 48 -7.75 7.23 2.04
C HIS A 48 -9.16 7.77 2.27
N LEU A 49 -10.11 6.94 2.72
CA LEU A 49 -11.44 7.41 3.14
C LEU A 49 -11.34 8.28 4.40
N VAL A 50 -10.53 7.88 5.39
CA VAL A 50 -10.26 8.68 6.60
C VAL A 50 -9.66 10.05 6.26
N LEU A 51 -8.83 10.10 5.21
CA LEU A 51 -8.23 11.34 4.71
C LEU A 51 -9.12 12.11 3.71
N GLY A 52 -10.38 11.70 3.53
CA GLY A 52 -11.36 12.35 2.66
C GLY A 52 -11.18 12.10 1.16
N ARG A 53 -10.34 11.14 0.76
CA ARG A 53 -9.97 10.83 -0.64
C ARG A 53 -10.70 9.61 -1.18
N ILE A 54 -12.02 9.76 -1.35
CA ILE A 54 -12.92 8.66 -1.72
C ILE A 54 -12.52 7.97 -3.02
N GLY A 55 -12.18 8.73 -4.07
CA GLY A 55 -11.80 8.16 -5.36
C GLY A 55 -10.56 7.25 -5.30
N ARG A 56 -9.52 7.66 -4.53
CA ARG A 56 -8.32 6.83 -4.34
C ARG A 56 -8.63 5.61 -3.48
N GLY A 57 -9.40 5.78 -2.40
CA GLY A 57 -9.80 4.67 -1.54
C GLY A 57 -10.57 3.59 -2.30
N ALA A 58 -11.57 4.00 -3.10
CA ALA A 58 -12.36 3.07 -3.91
C ALA A 58 -11.52 2.34 -4.97
N LEU A 59 -10.60 3.04 -5.64
CA LEU A 59 -9.69 2.43 -6.61
C LEU A 59 -8.79 1.38 -5.96
N PHE A 60 -8.14 1.72 -4.84
CA PHE A 60 -7.26 0.79 -4.13
C PHE A 60 -8.03 -0.42 -3.58
N PHE A 61 -9.21 -0.19 -3.01
CA PHE A 61 -10.09 -1.27 -2.57
C PHE A 61 -10.40 -2.24 -3.71
N LEU A 62 -10.89 -1.72 -4.84
CA LEU A 62 -11.29 -2.55 -5.98
C LEU A 62 -10.10 -3.33 -6.56
N VAL A 63 -8.95 -2.68 -6.75
CA VAL A 63 -7.77 -3.32 -7.33
C VAL A 63 -7.18 -4.38 -6.40
N ILE A 64 -6.99 -4.07 -5.12
CA ILE A 64 -6.35 -4.98 -4.16
C ILE A 64 -7.28 -6.14 -3.83
N THR A 65 -8.53 -5.86 -3.48
CA THR A 65 -9.51 -6.91 -3.17
C THR A 65 -9.82 -7.74 -4.42
N GLY A 66 -9.91 -7.12 -5.60
CA GLY A 66 -10.08 -7.83 -6.87
C GLY A 66 -8.91 -8.75 -7.19
N ALA A 67 -7.66 -8.27 -7.04
CA ALA A 67 -6.48 -9.10 -7.22
C ALA A 67 -6.43 -10.27 -6.23
N PHE A 68 -6.75 -10.02 -4.97
CA PHE A 68 -6.75 -11.05 -3.93
C PHE A 68 -7.81 -12.13 -4.19
N ILE A 69 -9.05 -11.73 -4.48
CA ILE A 69 -10.14 -12.66 -4.82
C ILE A 69 -9.79 -13.45 -6.07
N THR A 70 -9.25 -12.79 -7.11
CA THR A 70 -8.82 -13.46 -8.34
C THR A 70 -7.76 -14.50 -8.02
N GLY A 71 -6.76 -14.15 -7.20
CA GLY A 71 -5.71 -15.07 -6.78
C GLY A 71 -6.26 -16.33 -6.12
N LEU A 72 -7.20 -16.19 -5.19
CA LEU A 72 -7.88 -17.34 -4.57
C LEU A 72 -8.75 -18.13 -5.56
N ALA A 73 -9.47 -17.44 -6.45
CA ALA A 73 -10.34 -18.07 -7.44
C ALA A 73 -9.56 -18.95 -8.43
N ILE A 74 -8.31 -18.59 -8.72
CA ILE A 74 -7.40 -19.35 -9.58
C ILE A 74 -6.44 -20.26 -8.78
N GLN A 75 -6.93 -20.77 -7.63
CA GLN A 75 -6.26 -21.78 -6.81
C GLN A 75 -4.98 -21.28 -6.11
N GLY A 76 -4.85 -19.98 -5.87
CA GLY A 76 -3.78 -19.43 -5.04
C GLY A 76 -3.86 -19.94 -3.59
N ARG A 77 -2.68 -20.20 -3.01
CA ARG A 77 -2.48 -20.68 -1.65
C ARG A 77 -2.19 -19.52 -0.69
N LEU A 78 -2.84 -19.56 0.46
CA LEU A 78 -2.47 -18.79 1.63
C LEU A 78 -1.39 -19.53 2.42
N TYR A 79 -0.28 -18.82 2.65
CA TYR A 79 0.84 -19.35 3.42
C TYR A 79 0.70 -18.96 4.88
N TRP A 80 1.13 -19.86 5.75
CA TRP A 80 1.27 -19.66 7.19
C TRP A 80 2.72 -19.98 7.57
N PRO A 81 3.32 -19.27 8.54
CA PRO A 81 4.67 -19.53 8.97
C PRO A 81 4.72 -20.89 9.68
N THR A 82 5.18 -21.91 8.97
CA THR A 82 5.45 -23.24 9.52
C THR A 82 6.91 -23.31 9.97
N VAL A 83 7.16 -23.99 11.09
CA VAL A 83 8.52 -24.33 11.52
C VAL A 83 9.17 -25.27 10.50
N ALA A 84 10.45 -25.07 10.18
CA ALA A 84 11.15 -25.94 9.24
C ALA A 84 11.29 -27.36 9.82
N ASP A 85 11.07 -28.37 8.98
CA ASP A 85 11.44 -29.76 9.23
C ASP A 85 12.67 -30.10 8.36
N PRO A 86 13.87 -30.39 8.93
CA PRO A 86 14.18 -30.59 10.34
C PRO A 86 14.34 -29.27 11.14
N PRO A 87 13.97 -29.28 12.45
CA PRO A 87 13.95 -28.10 13.30
C PRO A 87 15.37 -27.64 13.61
N SER A 88 15.85 -26.62 12.92
CA SER A 88 17.09 -25.94 13.26
C SER A 88 16.79 -24.60 13.91
N LEU A 89 17.56 -24.26 14.96
CA LEU A 89 17.30 -23.17 15.91
C LEU A 89 17.11 -21.76 15.28
N LEU A 90 17.49 -21.56 14.01
CA LEU A 90 17.36 -20.29 13.28
C LEU A 90 16.72 -20.40 11.89
N HIS A 91 16.19 -21.56 11.46
CA HIS A 91 15.56 -21.67 10.13
C HIS A 91 14.05 -21.83 10.27
N TYR A 92 13.33 -20.71 10.26
CA TYR A 92 12.08 -20.73 9.52
C TYR A 92 12.43 -20.87 8.03
N ASP A 93 11.61 -21.55 7.26
CA ASP A 93 11.77 -21.52 5.80
C ASP A 93 11.58 -20.06 5.35
N LEU A 94 12.69 -19.35 5.11
CA LEU A 94 12.72 -17.89 4.94
C LEU A 94 11.75 -17.47 3.85
N ILE A 95 11.64 -18.26 2.78
CA ILE A 95 10.73 -17.99 1.68
C ILE A 95 9.26 -18.08 2.11
N THR A 96 8.90 -19.08 2.93
CA THR A 96 7.55 -19.22 3.49
C THR A 96 7.21 -18.04 4.42
N VAL A 97 8.18 -17.54 5.20
CA VAL A 97 8.00 -16.33 6.00
C VAL A 97 7.77 -15.11 5.11
N LEU A 98 8.56 -14.94 4.05
CA LEU A 98 8.42 -13.85 3.09
C LEU A 98 7.07 -13.90 2.36
N TRP A 99 6.63 -15.09 1.93
CA TRP A 99 5.32 -15.28 1.31
C TRP A 99 4.18 -14.96 2.27
N THR A 100 4.29 -15.37 3.54
CA THR A 100 3.30 -15.03 4.56
C THR A 100 3.27 -13.52 4.80
N PHE A 101 4.44 -12.89 4.95
CA PHE A 101 4.56 -11.44 5.15
C PHE A 101 3.92 -10.65 4.00
N ALA A 102 4.16 -11.08 2.76
CA ALA A 102 3.53 -10.49 1.59
C ALA A 102 2.00 -10.54 1.68
N GLN A 103 1.42 -11.67 2.08
CA GLN A 103 -0.03 -11.87 2.08
C GLN A 103 -0.76 -11.23 3.25
N ILE A 104 -0.16 -11.24 4.45
CA ILE A 104 -0.68 -10.53 5.63
C ILE A 104 -0.87 -9.04 5.33
N GLY A 105 -0.09 -8.48 4.40
CA GLY A 105 -0.26 -7.12 3.92
C GLY A 105 -1.68 -6.81 3.41
N SER A 106 -2.42 -7.81 2.91
CA SER A 106 -3.81 -7.62 2.44
C SER A 106 -4.84 -7.45 3.58
N GLY A 107 -4.39 -7.50 4.84
CA GLY A 107 -5.20 -7.18 6.01
C GLY A 107 -6.34 -8.17 6.23
N LEU A 108 -7.57 -7.65 6.32
CA LEU A 108 -8.76 -8.46 6.57
C LEU A 108 -9.07 -9.45 5.44
N CYS A 109 -8.60 -9.20 4.21
CA CYS A 109 -8.76 -10.17 3.12
C CYS A 109 -8.05 -11.50 3.43
N TYR A 110 -6.78 -11.43 3.88
CA TYR A 110 -6.02 -12.60 4.33
C TYR A 110 -6.68 -13.26 5.53
N LEU A 111 -6.94 -12.49 6.59
CA LEU A 111 -7.49 -13.05 7.84
C LEU A 111 -8.85 -13.70 7.61
N GLY A 112 -9.77 -13.01 6.91
CA GLY A 112 -11.11 -13.52 6.64
C GLY A 112 -11.08 -14.80 5.80
N SER A 113 -10.25 -14.83 4.76
CA SER A 113 -10.13 -16.00 3.89
C SER A 113 -9.49 -17.18 4.62
N TYR A 114 -8.46 -16.92 5.42
CA TYR A 114 -7.77 -17.94 6.21
C TYR A 114 -8.69 -18.57 7.26
N VAL A 115 -9.48 -17.75 7.99
CA VAL A 115 -10.46 -18.24 8.99
C VAL A 115 -11.58 -19.04 8.33
N MET A 116 -12.00 -18.66 7.12
CA MET A 116 -12.99 -19.41 6.35
C MET A 116 -12.43 -20.68 5.67
N GLY A 117 -11.12 -20.90 5.72
CA GLY A 117 -10.45 -22.04 5.08
C GLY A 117 -10.29 -21.91 3.56
N PHE A 118 -10.40 -20.72 3.00
CA PHE A 118 -10.15 -20.48 1.57
C PHE A 118 -8.64 -20.39 1.29
N GLY A 119 -8.18 -21.10 0.25
CA GLY A 119 -6.78 -21.09 -0.17
C GLY A 119 -5.81 -21.78 0.81
N THR A 120 -6.29 -22.47 1.85
CA THR A 120 -5.40 -23.16 2.80
C THR A 120 -4.90 -24.51 2.28
N THR A 121 -5.65 -25.14 1.37
CA THR A 121 -5.25 -26.38 0.67
C THR A 121 -4.37 -26.06 -0.54
N PRO A 122 -3.17 -26.66 -0.66
CA PRO A 122 -2.33 -26.52 -1.84
C PRO A 122 -2.91 -27.29 -3.03
N HIS A 123 -2.80 -26.71 -4.23
CA HIS A 123 -3.20 -27.31 -5.50
C HIS A 123 -2.08 -27.20 -6.56
N PRO A 124 -0.86 -27.70 -6.31
CA PRO A 124 0.27 -27.58 -7.24
C PRO A 124 0.02 -28.25 -8.60
N GLU A 125 -0.97 -29.14 -8.70
CA GLU A 125 -1.43 -29.76 -9.95
C GLU A 125 -2.15 -28.79 -10.90
N ALA A 126 -2.66 -27.66 -10.40
CA ALA A 126 -3.35 -26.67 -11.21
C ALA A 126 -2.34 -25.77 -11.93
N ALA A 127 -2.46 -25.64 -13.25
CA ALA A 127 -1.60 -24.77 -14.06
C ALA A 127 -1.67 -23.28 -13.63
N THR A 128 -2.74 -22.89 -12.95
CA THR A 128 -2.99 -21.54 -12.44
C THR A 128 -2.40 -21.27 -11.05
N TYR A 129 -1.94 -22.31 -10.34
CA TYR A 129 -1.54 -22.24 -8.93
C TYR A 129 -0.45 -21.18 -8.65
N GLU A 130 0.60 -21.16 -9.45
CA GLU A 130 1.71 -20.21 -9.29
C GLU A 130 1.27 -18.77 -9.59
N TYR A 131 0.38 -18.60 -10.56
CA TYR A 131 -0.21 -17.29 -10.88
C TYR A 131 -1.12 -16.83 -9.74
N GLY A 132 -1.94 -17.72 -9.18
CA GLY A 132 -2.81 -17.43 -8.04
C GLY A 132 -2.04 -16.93 -6.82
N ASN A 133 -0.94 -17.61 -6.47
CA ASN A 133 -0.01 -17.16 -5.43
C ASN A 133 0.54 -15.76 -5.74
N THR A 134 0.94 -15.51 -6.98
CA THR A 134 1.47 -14.21 -7.39
C THR A 134 0.42 -13.10 -7.20
N PHE A 135 -0.84 -13.35 -7.53
CA PHE A 135 -1.92 -12.39 -7.31
C PHE A 135 -2.15 -12.08 -5.82
N THR A 136 -2.14 -13.09 -4.94
CA THR A 136 -2.30 -12.87 -3.49
C THR A 136 -1.10 -12.15 -2.88
N PHE A 137 0.12 -12.44 -3.35
CA PHE A 137 1.34 -11.71 -2.97
C PHE A 137 1.27 -10.26 -3.41
N LEU A 138 0.93 -10.01 -4.68
CA LEU A 138 0.80 -8.67 -5.23
C LEU A 138 -0.25 -7.86 -4.47
N ALA A 139 -1.41 -8.44 -4.15
CA ALA A 139 -2.45 -7.75 -3.40
C ALA A 139 -1.94 -7.23 -2.05
N GLY A 140 -1.22 -8.05 -1.28
CA GLY A 140 -0.71 -7.61 0.02
C GLY A 140 0.48 -6.65 -0.08
N LEU A 141 1.39 -6.85 -1.05
CA LEU A 141 2.50 -5.92 -1.30
C LEU A 141 2.00 -4.54 -1.76
N LEU A 142 0.99 -4.50 -2.65
CA LEU A 142 0.34 -3.26 -3.07
C LEU A 142 -0.34 -2.57 -1.89
N ASN A 143 -0.95 -3.32 -0.97
CA ASN A 143 -1.57 -2.70 0.20
C ASN A 143 -0.53 -2.06 1.13
N TYR A 144 0.67 -2.62 1.28
CA TYR A 144 1.75 -1.93 2.00
C TYR A 144 2.11 -0.59 1.34
N LEU A 145 2.17 -0.51 0.02
CA LEU A 145 2.41 0.75 -0.69
C LEU A 145 1.27 1.75 -0.48
N VAL A 146 0.02 1.27 -0.45
CA VAL A 146 -1.16 2.11 -0.16
C VAL A 146 -1.13 2.63 1.27
N VAL A 147 -0.69 1.82 2.24
CA VAL A 147 -0.49 2.25 3.63
C VAL A 147 0.58 3.35 3.72
N LEU A 148 1.70 3.19 3.02
CA LEU A 148 2.75 4.21 2.94
C LEU A 148 2.26 5.49 2.25
N ASP A 149 1.46 5.36 1.18
CA ASP A 149 0.85 6.50 0.50
C ASP A 149 -0.13 7.25 1.44
N ALA A 150 -0.96 6.54 2.20
CA ALA A 150 -1.84 7.14 3.20
C ALA A 150 -1.02 7.87 4.29
N PHE A 151 0.10 7.29 4.73
CA PHE A 151 1.01 7.94 5.65
C PHE A 151 1.63 9.21 5.05
N ASP A 152 2.06 9.19 3.78
CA ASP A 152 2.63 10.36 3.09
C ASP A 152 1.63 11.50 2.90
N ILE A 153 0.38 11.16 2.59
CA ILE A 153 -0.71 12.13 2.49
C ILE A 153 -0.99 12.73 3.88
N GLY A 154 -1.12 11.88 4.90
CA GLY A 154 -1.27 12.32 6.28
C GLY A 154 -0.09 13.19 6.73
N ALA A 155 1.13 12.84 6.31
CA ALA A 155 2.39 13.52 6.58
C ALA A 155 2.45 14.94 6.01
N GLY A 156 1.61 15.26 5.03
CA GLY A 156 1.68 16.50 4.26
C GLY A 156 2.77 16.46 3.16
N ARG A 157 3.38 15.29 2.93
CA ARG A 157 4.42 15.09 1.90
C ARG A 157 3.83 14.96 0.50
N LYS A 158 2.56 14.55 0.41
CA LYS A 158 1.84 14.33 -0.84
C LYS A 158 0.41 14.84 -0.74
N ARG A 159 -0.17 15.25 -1.87
CA ARG A 159 -1.61 15.46 -2.01
C ARG A 159 -2.23 14.15 -2.41
#